data_AF-F0R487-F1
#
_entry.id   AF-F0R487-F1
#
_cell.length_a   1.000
_cell.length_b   1.000
_cell.length_c   1.000
_cell.angle_alpha   90.00
_cell.angle_beta   90.00
_cell.angle_gamma   90.00
#
_symmetry.space_group_name_H-M   'P 1'
#
loop_
_entity.id
_entity.type
_entity.pdbx_description
1 polymer ?
#
loop_
_entity_poly.entity_id
_entity_poly.type
_entity_poly.pdbx_seq_one_letter_code
_entity_poly.pdbx_strand_id
1 'polypeptide(L)'
;MFIERIKDYFTRKDCADMAIRTWKSANEELYADFCKRMDAVGKGNLSVLMDMCQMMQECTPPEALMLYNWLSDFSGKNVQHIANQQWAGKYTDIIAHCITNKRLWIGVNVKTGTVELLTSPKSELLMVHSETPIEIWNRLPQGTKSYLIGQLDILMRNSKGCYLLSKLERNMVYQSLVYVFRIIFLSHAVFVGEIMANLYDYMMEKKEALAYCMYYFVVFDHGLSRMAKLLDRMLNSGEVDNGDMILIKSCVTILVNGSIEMGTETKADWEDTVEACNPEIWKEVMFALRKVKGRRGNKKVMQSLDDILVGNKERIKQGIHSFLEENTEDISLAYLLKSLVNAGRIKASTRYMTFHRAIEQFSKRHYGHDIPQKRYGEIKDMTLDSPQKGSSYAKAKRTIDRWTNYFAKNG
;
A
#
# COMPACT_ATOMS: atom_id res chain seq x y z
N MET A 1 -4.36 17.35 17.88
CA MET A 1 -5.12 17.01 16.65
C MET A 1 -4.30 16.25 15.58
N PHE A 2 -3.28 16.81 14.91
CA PHE A 2 -2.54 16.09 13.85
C PHE A 2 -1.77 14.86 14.38
N ILE A 3 -1.05 15.00 15.50
CA ILE A 3 -0.32 13.91 16.15
C ILE A 3 -1.28 12.79 16.60
N GLU A 4 -2.48 13.13 17.04
CA GLU A 4 -3.50 12.13 17.44
C GLU A 4 -4.08 11.40 16.24
N ARG A 5 -4.35 12.11 15.13
CA ARG A 5 -4.76 11.48 13.85
C ARG A 5 -3.68 10.52 13.32
N ILE A 6 -2.40 10.90 13.46
CA ILE A 6 -1.28 10.01 13.10
C ILE A 6 -1.25 8.77 13.99
N LYS A 7 -1.44 8.92 15.31
CA LYS A 7 -1.49 7.77 16.23
C LYS A 7 -2.65 6.82 15.93
N ASP A 8 -3.83 7.38 15.67
CA ASP A 8 -5.03 6.62 15.26
C ASP A 8 -4.79 5.88 13.94
N TYR A 9 -4.21 6.54 12.93
CA TYR A 9 -3.84 5.90 11.66
C TYR A 9 -2.88 4.72 11.87
N PHE A 10 -1.78 4.91 12.61
CA PHE A 10 -0.83 3.82 12.85
C PHE A 10 -1.48 2.65 13.59
N THR A 11 -2.33 2.94 14.58
CA THR A 11 -3.05 1.89 15.31
C THR A 11 -3.99 1.12 14.39
N ARG A 12 -4.77 1.81 13.55
CA ARG A 12 -5.68 1.17 12.59
C ARG A 12 -4.92 0.35 11.56
N LYS A 13 -3.80 0.87 11.05
CA LYS A 13 -2.92 0.14 10.14
C LYS A 13 -2.37 -1.11 10.80
N ASP A 14 -1.84 -1.01 12.02
CA ASP A 14 -1.32 -2.17 12.76
C ASP A 14 -2.43 -3.22 12.96
N CYS A 15 -3.66 -2.80 13.31
CA CYS A 15 -4.82 -3.70 13.39
C CYS A 15 -5.15 -4.38 12.06
N ALA A 16 -5.15 -3.63 10.95
CA ALA A 16 -5.39 -4.18 9.62
C ALA A 16 -4.29 -5.17 9.22
N ASP A 17 -3.03 -4.80 9.39
CA ASP A 17 -1.85 -5.63 9.14
C ASP A 17 -1.94 -6.97 9.88
N MET A 18 -2.34 -6.94 11.14
CA MET A 18 -2.56 -8.13 11.97
C MET A 18 -3.72 -8.99 11.49
N ALA A 19 -4.86 -8.38 11.15
CA ALA A 19 -6.03 -9.08 10.63
C ALA A 19 -5.71 -9.79 9.30
N ILE A 20 -5.00 -9.11 8.39
CA ILE A 20 -4.59 -9.66 7.10
C ILE A 20 -3.58 -10.81 7.27
N ARG A 21 -2.63 -10.71 8.20
CA ARG A 21 -1.72 -11.82 8.51
C ARG A 21 -2.47 -13.05 9.04
N THR A 22 -3.41 -12.83 9.94
CA THR A 22 -4.26 -13.90 10.49
C THR A 22 -5.09 -14.56 9.38
N TRP A 23 -5.69 -13.74 8.50
CA TRP A 23 -6.43 -14.23 7.34
C TRP A 23 -5.52 -15.05 6.40
N LYS A 24 -4.31 -14.57 6.07
CA LYS A 24 -3.37 -15.30 5.21
C LYS A 24 -3.00 -16.64 5.82
N SER A 25 -2.73 -16.71 7.13
CA SER A 25 -2.40 -17.98 7.81
C SER A 25 -3.53 -19.01 7.73
N ALA A 26 -4.79 -18.56 7.70
CA ALA A 26 -5.95 -19.44 7.53
C ALA A 26 -6.26 -19.77 6.05
N ASN A 27 -5.66 -19.06 5.09
CA ASN A 27 -5.97 -19.13 3.66
C ASN A 27 -4.70 -19.30 2.81
N GLU A 28 -3.76 -20.13 3.26
CA GLU A 28 -2.44 -20.24 2.62
C GLU A 28 -2.50 -20.69 1.16
N GLU A 29 -3.41 -21.61 0.83
CA GLU A 29 -3.59 -22.11 -0.53
C GLU A 29 -4.09 -21.01 -1.49
N LEU A 30 -5.05 -20.19 -1.05
CA LEU A 30 -5.57 -19.07 -1.85
C LEU A 30 -4.48 -18.02 -2.11
N TYR A 31 -3.66 -17.72 -1.11
CA TYR A 31 -2.54 -16.79 -1.28
C TYR A 31 -1.44 -17.38 -2.18
N ALA A 32 -1.14 -18.67 -2.05
CA ALA A 32 -0.18 -19.35 -2.89
C ALA A 32 -0.62 -19.37 -4.36
N ASP A 33 -1.90 -19.62 -4.64
CA ASP A 33 -2.46 -19.53 -5.99
C ASP A 33 -2.34 -18.10 -6.55
N PHE A 34 -2.71 -17.09 -5.77
CA PHE A 34 -2.54 -15.68 -6.15
C PHE A 34 -1.09 -15.38 -6.55
N CYS A 35 -0.11 -15.75 -5.73
CA CYS A 35 1.31 -15.56 -6.04
C CYS A 35 1.73 -16.29 -7.31
N LYS A 36 1.28 -17.53 -7.50
CA LYS A 36 1.54 -18.30 -8.72
C LYS A 36 1.00 -17.60 -9.97
N ARG A 37 -0.21 -17.03 -9.89
CA ARG A 37 -0.80 -16.28 -11.01
C ARG A 37 -0.07 -14.97 -11.26
N MET A 38 0.36 -14.25 -10.21
CA MET A 38 1.21 -13.06 -10.34
C MET A 38 2.53 -13.36 -11.05
N ASP A 39 3.22 -14.45 -10.69
CA ASP A 39 4.48 -14.83 -11.32
C ASP A 39 4.30 -15.29 -12.78
N ALA A 40 3.10 -15.76 -13.13
CA ALA A 40 2.74 -16.17 -14.49
C ALA A 40 2.43 -14.99 -15.43
N VAL A 41 2.24 -13.76 -14.91
CA VAL A 41 2.01 -12.55 -15.72
C VAL A 41 3.16 -12.33 -16.70
N GLY A 42 4.41 -12.47 -16.24
CA GLY A 42 5.59 -12.34 -17.11
C GLY A 42 5.72 -13.42 -18.19
N LYS A 43 4.86 -14.44 -18.17
CA LYS A 43 4.76 -15.50 -19.19
C LYS A 43 3.51 -15.33 -20.08
N GLY A 44 2.81 -14.20 -19.98
CA GLY A 44 1.62 -13.87 -20.76
C GLY A 44 0.28 -14.27 -20.14
N ASN A 45 0.25 -14.88 -18.94
CA ASN A 45 -1.01 -15.16 -18.27
C ASN A 45 -1.50 -13.95 -17.48
N LEU A 46 -2.44 -13.20 -18.06
CA LEU A 46 -2.96 -11.95 -17.49
C LEU A 46 -4.19 -12.15 -16.59
N SER A 47 -4.61 -13.39 -16.29
CA SER A 47 -5.85 -13.67 -15.55
C SER A 47 -5.96 -12.91 -14.22
N VAL A 48 -4.89 -12.89 -13.42
CA VAL A 48 -4.88 -12.17 -12.14
C VAL A 48 -5.01 -10.64 -12.31
N LEU A 49 -4.46 -10.08 -13.39
CA LEU A 49 -4.62 -8.66 -13.70
C LEU A 49 -6.06 -8.37 -14.15
N MET A 50 -6.68 -9.27 -14.91
CA MET A 50 -8.08 -9.15 -15.31
C MET A 50 -9.00 -9.17 -14.09
N ASP A 51 -8.75 -10.05 -13.12
CA ASP A 51 -9.51 -10.08 -11.86
C ASP A 51 -9.35 -8.77 -11.07
N MET A 52 -8.13 -8.23 -10.99
CA MET A 52 -7.87 -6.93 -10.34
C MET A 52 -8.61 -5.79 -11.07
N CYS A 53 -8.58 -5.78 -12.41
CA CYS A 53 -9.30 -4.79 -13.21
C CYS A 53 -10.81 -4.89 -13.00
N GLN A 54 -11.36 -6.10 -12.93
CA GLN A 54 -12.77 -6.34 -12.67
C GLN A 54 -13.17 -5.84 -11.28
N MET A 55 -12.37 -6.12 -10.25
CA MET A 55 -12.59 -5.58 -8.90
C MET A 55 -12.60 -4.05 -8.91
N MET A 56 -11.63 -3.42 -9.57
CA MET A 56 -11.58 -1.96 -9.68
C MET A 56 -12.79 -1.39 -10.43
N GLN A 57 -13.26 -2.08 -11.46
CA GLN A 57 -14.46 -1.70 -12.20
C GLN A 57 -15.72 -1.78 -11.32
N GLU A 58 -15.87 -2.83 -10.49
CA GLU A 58 -16.97 -2.92 -9.53
C GLU A 58 -16.95 -1.81 -8.47
N CYS A 59 -15.76 -1.32 -8.13
CA CYS A 59 -15.60 -0.20 -7.20
C CYS A 59 -15.82 1.17 -7.87
N THR A 60 -15.89 1.23 -9.19
CA THR A 60 -15.95 2.47 -9.95
C THR A 60 -17.39 3.01 -9.98
N PRO A 61 -17.64 4.26 -9.56
CA PRO A 61 -18.99 4.81 -9.54
C PRO A 61 -19.53 5.04 -10.97
N PRO A 62 -20.87 5.02 -11.16
CA PRO A 62 -21.49 5.26 -12.46
C PRO A 62 -21.05 6.56 -13.14
N GLU A 63 -20.83 7.62 -12.36
CA GLU A 63 -20.37 8.93 -12.84
C GLU A 63 -18.97 8.85 -13.51
N ALA A 64 -18.11 7.93 -13.08
CA ALA A 64 -16.83 7.71 -13.74
C ALA A 64 -16.99 7.00 -15.09
N LEU A 65 -17.96 6.08 -15.21
CA LEU A 65 -18.31 5.47 -16.49
C LEU A 65 -18.85 6.51 -17.48
N MET A 66 -19.61 7.51 -17.00
CA MET A 66 -20.04 8.64 -17.83
C MET A 66 -18.84 9.41 -18.39
N LEU A 67 -17.80 9.64 -17.57
CA LEU A 67 -16.57 10.30 -18.01
C LEU A 67 -15.87 9.48 -19.10
N TYR A 68 -15.74 8.17 -18.92
CA TYR A 68 -15.07 7.32 -19.90
C TYR A 68 -15.84 7.26 -21.23
N ASN A 69 -17.17 7.18 -21.17
CA ASN A 69 -18.01 7.26 -22.37
C ASN A 69 -17.89 8.62 -23.06
N TRP A 70 -17.88 9.71 -22.28
CA TRP A 70 -17.68 11.06 -22.80
C TRP A 70 -16.31 11.22 -23.47
N LEU A 71 -15.24 10.66 -22.89
CA LEU A 71 -13.91 10.63 -23.49
C LEU A 71 -13.86 9.80 -24.77
N SER A 72 -14.57 8.68 -24.84
CA SER A 72 -14.66 7.85 -26.05
C SER A 72 -15.32 8.62 -27.20
N ASP A 73 -16.34 9.43 -26.91
CA ASP A 73 -17.07 10.20 -27.91
C ASP A 73 -16.20 11.27 -28.61
N PHE A 74 -15.08 11.71 -28.01
CA PHE A 74 -14.10 12.59 -28.69
C PHE A 74 -13.51 11.98 -29.97
N SER A 75 -13.54 10.65 -30.09
CA SER A 75 -12.94 9.94 -31.23
C SER A 75 -13.84 9.85 -32.46
N GLY A 76 -15.12 10.28 -32.40
CA GLY A 76 -16.03 10.09 -33.53
C GLY A 76 -17.34 10.89 -33.59
N LYS A 77 -17.72 11.69 -32.58
CA LYS A 77 -19.00 12.43 -32.57
C LYS A 77 -18.84 13.94 -32.71
N ASN A 78 -19.94 14.64 -33.04
CA ASN A 78 -19.96 16.10 -33.18
C ASN A 78 -19.67 16.79 -31.84
N VAL A 79 -18.70 17.71 -31.84
CA VAL A 79 -18.24 18.48 -30.65
C VAL A 79 -19.38 19.23 -29.95
N GLN A 80 -20.39 19.72 -30.67
CA GLN A 80 -21.53 20.40 -30.05
C GLN A 80 -22.39 19.47 -29.18
N HIS A 81 -22.46 18.18 -29.53
CA HIS A 81 -23.15 17.20 -28.71
C HIS A 81 -22.36 16.87 -27.44
N ILE A 82 -21.03 16.81 -27.54
CA ILE A 82 -20.10 16.53 -26.42
C ILE A 82 -20.12 17.67 -25.38
N ALA A 83 -20.20 18.92 -25.82
CA ALA A 83 -20.18 20.09 -24.94
C ALA A 83 -21.42 20.23 -24.05
N ASN A 84 -22.56 19.65 -24.45
CA ASN A 84 -23.84 19.77 -23.74
C ASN A 84 -24.14 18.57 -22.83
N GLN A 85 -23.26 17.57 -22.77
CA GLN A 85 -23.43 16.39 -21.93
C GLN A 85 -22.83 16.58 -20.55
N GLN A 86 -23.49 16.04 -19.52
CA GLN A 86 -22.85 15.83 -18.23
C GLN A 86 -21.78 14.74 -18.38
N TRP A 87 -20.51 15.09 -18.15
CA TRP A 87 -19.38 14.15 -18.25
C TRP A 87 -19.01 13.52 -16.90
N ALA A 88 -19.51 14.05 -15.78
CA ALA A 88 -19.23 13.53 -14.44
C ALA A 88 -20.51 13.45 -13.58
N GLY A 89 -21.67 13.24 -14.24
CA GLY A 89 -22.98 13.21 -13.60
C GLY A 89 -23.23 14.44 -12.72
N LYS A 90 -23.61 14.20 -11.46
CA LYS A 90 -23.89 15.22 -10.45
C LYS A 90 -22.71 16.14 -10.12
N TYR A 91 -21.47 15.74 -10.45
CA TYR A 91 -20.26 16.51 -10.15
C TYR A 91 -19.85 17.49 -11.26
N THR A 92 -20.46 17.39 -12.44
CA THR A 92 -20.14 18.22 -13.62
C THR A 92 -20.10 19.70 -13.27
N ASP A 93 -21.13 20.21 -12.59
CA ASP A 93 -21.24 21.63 -12.25
C ASP A 93 -20.17 22.04 -11.22
N ILE A 94 -19.94 21.25 -10.18
CA ILE A 94 -18.92 21.55 -9.16
C ILE A 94 -17.53 21.65 -9.79
N ILE A 95 -17.20 20.72 -10.71
CA ILE A 95 -15.93 20.72 -11.44
C ILE A 95 -15.82 21.96 -12.33
N ALA A 96 -16.86 22.29 -13.09
CA ALA A 96 -16.88 23.46 -13.96
C ALA A 96 -16.69 24.77 -13.17
N HIS A 97 -17.33 24.91 -12.01
CA HIS A 97 -17.16 26.07 -11.13
C HIS A 97 -15.73 26.16 -10.56
N CYS A 98 -15.11 25.04 -10.19
CA CYS A 98 -13.72 25.04 -9.75
C CYS A 98 -12.75 25.41 -10.88
N ILE A 99 -13.00 24.95 -12.11
CA ILE A 99 -12.16 25.25 -13.28
C ILE A 99 -12.23 26.74 -13.64
N THR A 100 -13.42 27.35 -13.55
CA THR A 100 -13.68 28.74 -13.95
C THR A 100 -13.28 29.74 -12.87
N ASN A 101 -13.41 29.39 -11.59
CA ASN A 101 -13.03 30.25 -10.48
C ASN A 101 -11.78 29.73 -9.74
N LYS A 102 -10.64 30.34 -10.04
CA LYS A 102 -9.32 29.97 -9.47
C LYS A 102 -9.20 30.06 -7.95
N ARG A 103 -10.17 30.68 -7.25
CA ARG A 103 -10.17 30.78 -5.79
C ARG A 103 -10.87 29.60 -5.12
N LEU A 104 -11.55 28.75 -5.89
CA LEU A 104 -12.36 27.66 -5.36
C LEU A 104 -11.57 26.36 -5.30
N TRP A 105 -11.89 25.59 -4.27
CA TRP A 105 -11.33 24.29 -3.95
C TRP A 105 -12.45 23.25 -3.93
N ILE A 106 -12.18 22.08 -4.49
CA ILE A 106 -13.00 20.90 -4.28
C ILE A 106 -12.50 20.23 -3.01
N GLY A 107 -13.37 20.13 -2.00
CA GLY A 107 -13.15 19.37 -0.79
C GLY A 107 -13.89 18.04 -0.87
N VAL A 108 -13.16 16.92 -0.81
CA VAL A 108 -13.73 15.57 -0.83
C VAL A 108 -13.60 14.96 0.56
N ASN A 109 -14.72 14.58 1.15
CA ASN A 109 -14.73 13.78 2.37
C ASN A 109 -14.60 12.30 1.99
N VAL A 110 -13.40 11.75 2.14
CA VAL A 110 -13.11 10.36 1.75
C VAL A 110 -13.90 9.34 2.58
N LYS A 111 -14.40 9.71 3.78
CA LYS A 111 -15.19 8.80 4.62
C LYS A 111 -16.65 8.71 4.20
N THR A 112 -17.23 9.84 3.79
CA THR A 112 -18.67 9.93 3.48
C THR A 112 -18.94 10.00 1.98
N GLY A 113 -17.91 10.15 1.15
CA GLY A 113 -18.03 10.38 -0.28
C GLY A 113 -18.50 11.80 -0.64
N THR A 114 -18.81 12.66 0.34
CA THR A 114 -19.42 13.96 0.06
C THR A 114 -18.40 14.92 -0.54
N VAL A 115 -18.81 15.63 -1.59
CA VAL A 115 -17.99 16.61 -2.31
C VAL A 115 -18.59 18.00 -2.12
N GLU A 116 -17.78 18.96 -1.71
CA GLU A 116 -18.20 20.36 -1.55
C GLU A 116 -17.21 21.33 -2.20
N LEU A 117 -17.72 22.49 -2.63
CA LEU A 117 -16.92 23.58 -3.20
C LEU A 117 -16.64 24.62 -2.11
N LEU A 118 -15.37 24.98 -1.92
CA LEU A 118 -14.88 25.76 -0.80
C LEU A 118 -14.03 26.93 -1.26
N THR A 119 -14.02 28.02 -0.49
CA THR A 119 -13.16 29.19 -0.73
C THR A 119 -11.80 29.10 -0.03
N SER A 120 -11.62 28.12 0.87
CA SER A 120 -10.39 27.88 1.60
C SER A 120 -10.22 26.39 1.94
N PRO A 121 -8.97 25.90 2.04
CA PRO A 121 -8.70 24.50 2.34
C PRO A 121 -9.07 24.13 3.78
N LYS A 122 -9.66 22.93 3.96
CA LYS A 122 -9.98 22.34 5.26
C LYS A 122 -9.08 21.13 5.53
N SER A 123 -8.54 21.01 6.74
CA SER A 123 -7.61 19.93 7.11
C SER A 123 -8.24 18.53 7.16
N GLU A 124 -9.57 18.47 7.21
CA GLU A 124 -10.37 17.24 7.32
C GLU A 124 -10.59 16.53 5.98
N LEU A 125 -10.42 17.25 4.87
CA LEU A 125 -10.86 16.85 3.54
C LEU A 125 -9.66 16.66 2.62
N LEU A 126 -9.82 15.82 1.61
CA LEU A 126 -8.94 15.81 0.46
C LEU A 126 -9.24 17.08 -0.36
N MET A 127 -8.31 18.02 -0.34
CA MET A 127 -8.46 19.31 -1.00
C MET A 127 -7.78 19.29 -2.37
N VAL A 128 -8.53 19.62 -3.41
CA VAL A 128 -8.03 19.74 -4.78
C VAL A 128 -8.42 21.10 -5.34
N HIS A 129 -7.46 21.81 -5.93
CA HIS A 129 -7.74 23.05 -6.66
C HIS A 129 -7.29 22.90 -8.10
N SER A 130 -7.90 23.69 -8.98
CA SER A 130 -7.49 23.72 -10.37
C SER A 130 -6.51 24.85 -10.63
N GLU A 131 -5.30 24.50 -11.08
CA GLU A 131 -4.37 25.46 -11.67
C GLU A 131 -4.76 25.81 -13.11
N THR A 132 -4.19 26.87 -13.65
CA THR A 132 -4.37 27.22 -15.06
C THR A 132 -3.66 26.21 -15.97
N PRO A 133 -4.10 26.05 -17.24
CA PRO A 133 -3.47 25.08 -18.11
C PRO A 133 -2.00 25.43 -18.41
N ILE A 134 -1.63 26.73 -18.40
CA ILE A 134 -0.23 27.15 -18.55
C ILE A 134 0.64 26.79 -17.32
N GLU A 135 0.12 26.94 -16.10
CA GLU A 135 0.83 26.55 -14.87
C GLU A 135 1.06 25.04 -14.84
N ILE A 136 0.02 24.26 -15.16
CA ILE A 136 0.11 22.79 -15.22
C ILE A 136 1.11 22.37 -16.29
N TRP A 137 1.00 22.92 -17.50
CA TRP A 137 1.95 22.63 -18.59
C TRP A 137 3.37 22.90 -18.14
N ASN A 138 3.64 24.05 -17.51
CA ASN A 138 4.98 24.42 -17.07
C ASN A 138 5.56 23.49 -16.00
N ARG A 139 4.72 22.84 -15.19
CA ARG A 139 5.16 21.88 -14.17
C ARG A 139 5.37 20.46 -14.68
N LEU A 140 4.91 20.13 -15.89
CA LEU A 140 5.14 18.81 -16.46
C LEU A 140 6.64 18.50 -16.58
N PRO A 141 7.08 17.26 -16.30
CA PRO A 141 8.45 16.82 -16.56
C PRO A 141 8.84 17.04 -18.03
N GLN A 142 10.10 17.39 -18.27
CA GLN A 142 10.57 17.72 -19.62
C GLN A 142 10.37 16.57 -20.61
N GLY A 143 10.59 15.32 -20.19
CA GLY A 143 10.34 14.13 -21.03
C GLY A 143 8.88 14.02 -21.47
N THR A 144 7.94 14.19 -20.53
CA THR A 144 6.50 14.18 -20.81
C THR A 144 6.09 15.31 -21.75
N LYS A 145 6.62 16.53 -21.54
CA LYS A 145 6.38 17.67 -22.44
C LYS A 145 6.85 17.34 -23.86
N SER A 146 8.09 16.91 -24.03
CA SER A 146 8.66 16.57 -25.34
C SER A 146 7.85 15.49 -26.06
N TYR A 147 7.39 14.47 -25.33
CA TYR A 147 6.54 13.42 -25.88
C TYR A 147 5.18 13.97 -26.34
N LEU A 148 4.47 14.71 -25.48
CA LEU A 148 3.18 15.31 -25.83
C LEU A 148 3.30 16.26 -27.03
N ILE A 149 4.37 17.06 -27.10
CA ILE A 149 4.66 17.93 -28.25
C ILE A 149 4.80 17.09 -29.53
N GLY A 150 5.59 16.00 -29.48
CA GLY A 150 5.78 15.10 -30.62
C GLY A 150 4.49 14.45 -31.11
N GLN A 151 3.67 13.93 -30.20
CA GLN A 151 2.38 13.32 -30.52
C GLN A 151 1.39 14.33 -31.12
N LEU A 152 1.35 15.54 -30.57
CA LEU A 152 0.49 16.60 -31.10
C LEU A 152 0.97 17.08 -32.47
N ASP A 153 2.27 17.16 -32.73
CA ASP A 153 2.80 17.51 -34.04
C ASP A 153 2.43 16.48 -35.11
N ILE A 154 2.43 15.18 -34.77
CA ILE A 154 1.93 14.12 -35.66
C ILE A 154 0.44 14.31 -35.93
N LEU A 155 -0.34 14.56 -34.87
CA LEU A 155 -1.79 14.72 -34.96
C LEU A 155 -2.18 15.94 -35.80
N MET A 156 -1.48 17.07 -35.63
CA MET A 156 -1.70 18.30 -36.41
C MET A 156 -1.30 18.16 -37.89
N ARG A 157 -0.35 17.27 -38.22
CA ARG A 157 0.11 17.01 -39.59
C ARG A 157 -0.76 16.01 -40.35
N ASN A 158 -1.54 15.18 -39.66
CA ASN A 158 -2.38 14.18 -40.29
C ASN A 158 -3.66 14.83 -40.85
N SER A 159 -3.82 14.88 -42.17
CA SER A 159 -4.97 15.49 -42.85
C SER A 159 -6.31 14.76 -42.65
N LYS A 160 -6.30 13.55 -42.05
CA LYS A 160 -7.48 12.83 -41.57
C LYS A 160 -7.70 12.96 -40.05
N GLY A 161 -6.72 13.49 -39.31
CA GLY A 161 -6.79 13.76 -37.88
C GLY A 161 -7.51 15.08 -37.62
N CYS A 162 -8.48 15.04 -36.69
CA CYS A 162 -9.27 16.16 -36.17
C CYS A 162 -9.05 17.51 -36.89
N TYR A 163 -9.78 17.76 -37.98
CA TYR A 163 -9.70 18.99 -38.81
C TYR A 163 -9.82 20.31 -38.00
N LEU A 164 -10.34 20.21 -36.77
CA LEU A 164 -10.41 21.30 -35.79
C LEU A 164 -9.03 21.73 -35.26
N LEU A 165 -8.08 20.80 -35.10
CA LEU A 165 -6.78 21.06 -34.47
C LEU A 165 -5.74 21.60 -35.46
N SER A 166 -5.84 21.26 -36.75
CA SER A 166 -4.90 21.72 -37.78
C SER A 166 -5.01 23.22 -38.10
N LYS A 167 -6.10 23.89 -37.68
CA LYS A 167 -6.33 25.33 -37.84
C LYS A 167 -5.98 26.16 -36.60
N LEU A 168 -5.68 25.51 -35.48
CA LEU A 168 -5.38 26.18 -34.23
C LEU A 168 -3.88 26.44 -34.12
N GLU A 169 -3.52 27.56 -33.50
CA GLU A 169 -2.13 27.78 -33.12
C GLU A 169 -1.68 26.66 -32.17
N ARG A 170 -0.44 26.22 -32.30
CA ARG A 170 0.15 25.17 -31.47
C ARG A 170 -0.03 25.43 -29.97
N ASN A 171 0.04 26.69 -29.53
CA ASN A 171 -0.21 27.05 -28.13
C ASN A 171 -1.64 26.70 -27.69
N MET A 172 -2.63 26.91 -28.57
CA MET A 172 -4.04 26.71 -28.28
C MET A 172 -4.35 25.22 -28.17
N VAL A 173 -3.68 24.40 -28.99
CA VAL A 173 -3.76 22.94 -28.91
C VAL A 173 -3.22 22.44 -27.56
N TYR A 174 -2.07 22.95 -27.09
CA TYR A 174 -1.54 22.61 -25.76
C TYR A 174 -2.48 23.04 -24.63
N GLN A 175 -3.00 24.27 -24.69
CA GLN A 175 -3.95 24.75 -23.68
C GLN A 175 -5.22 23.91 -23.66
N SER A 176 -5.73 23.50 -24.83
CA SER A 176 -6.91 22.64 -24.96
C SER A 176 -6.67 21.25 -24.39
N LEU A 177 -5.52 20.64 -24.68
CA LEU A 177 -5.15 19.33 -24.14
C LEU A 177 -5.05 19.38 -22.61
N VAL A 178 -4.38 20.40 -22.06
CA VAL A 178 -4.26 20.54 -20.61
C VAL A 178 -5.60 20.86 -19.97
N TYR A 179 -6.49 21.58 -20.65
CA TYR A 179 -7.86 21.78 -20.20
C TYR A 179 -8.63 20.45 -20.09
N VAL A 180 -8.52 19.56 -21.07
CA VAL A 180 -9.10 18.21 -21.00
C VAL A 180 -8.48 17.41 -19.85
N PHE A 181 -7.16 17.45 -19.66
CA PHE A 181 -6.52 16.79 -18.51
C PHE A 181 -7.01 17.33 -17.16
N ARG A 182 -7.28 18.64 -17.06
CA ARG A 182 -7.89 19.23 -15.84
C ARG A 182 -9.26 18.63 -15.57
N ILE A 183 -10.11 18.50 -16.59
CA ILE A 183 -11.43 17.86 -16.46
C ILE A 183 -11.26 16.43 -15.96
N ILE A 184 -10.38 15.64 -16.59
CA ILE A 184 -10.15 14.24 -16.22
C ILE A 184 -9.69 14.14 -14.77
N PHE A 185 -8.68 14.93 -14.38
CA PHE A 185 -8.11 14.88 -13.04
C PHE A 185 -9.11 15.28 -11.95
N LEU A 186 -9.82 16.39 -12.13
CA LEU A 186 -10.83 16.86 -11.16
C LEU A 186 -12.01 15.90 -11.07
N SER A 187 -12.40 15.28 -12.19
CA SER A 187 -13.43 14.24 -12.20
C SER A 187 -12.99 13.02 -11.37
N HIS A 188 -11.77 12.52 -11.58
CA HIS A 188 -11.27 11.42 -10.76
C HIS A 188 -11.16 11.80 -9.28
N ALA A 189 -10.75 13.03 -8.97
CA ALA A 189 -10.67 13.51 -7.59
C ALA A 189 -12.02 13.44 -6.86
N VAL A 190 -13.11 13.87 -7.49
CA VAL A 190 -14.44 13.81 -6.87
C VAL A 190 -14.97 12.38 -6.72
N PHE A 191 -14.53 11.46 -7.59
CA PHE A 191 -14.92 10.04 -7.50
C PHE A 191 -14.20 9.27 -6.39
N VAL A 192 -13.05 9.74 -5.91
CA VAL A 192 -12.22 9.01 -4.91
C VAL A 192 -13.01 8.61 -3.68
N GLY A 193 -13.90 9.48 -3.18
CA GLY A 193 -14.69 9.18 -1.99
C GLY A 193 -15.63 7.98 -2.19
N GLU A 194 -16.34 7.93 -3.33
CA GLU A 194 -17.23 6.82 -3.67
C GLU A 194 -16.45 5.55 -4.00
N ILE A 195 -15.32 5.65 -4.71
CA ILE A 195 -14.43 4.50 -4.97
C ILE A 195 -13.98 3.86 -3.66
N MET A 196 -13.61 4.67 -2.66
CA MET A 196 -13.17 4.17 -1.35
C MET A 196 -14.32 3.54 -0.57
N ALA A 197 -15.54 4.08 -0.65
CA ALA A 197 -16.72 3.48 -0.04
C ALA A 197 -17.05 2.13 -0.68
N ASN A 198 -17.10 2.07 -2.01
CA ASN A 198 -17.37 0.83 -2.73
C ASN A 198 -16.31 -0.24 -2.48
N LEU A 199 -15.03 0.15 -2.39
CA LEU A 199 -13.94 -0.75 -2.03
C LEU A 199 -14.09 -1.27 -0.59
N TYR A 200 -14.53 -0.42 0.34
CA TYR A 200 -14.81 -0.83 1.71
C TYR A 200 -15.94 -1.87 1.75
N ASP A 201 -17.04 -1.62 1.07
CA ASP A 201 -18.18 -2.55 1.01
C ASP A 201 -17.78 -3.86 0.31
N TYR A 202 -17.01 -3.78 -0.77
CA TYR A 202 -16.43 -4.95 -1.45
C TYR A 202 -15.59 -5.80 -0.49
N MET A 203 -14.71 -5.18 0.31
CA MET A 203 -13.85 -5.90 1.24
C MET A 203 -14.61 -6.47 2.44
N MET A 204 -15.50 -5.67 3.05
CA MET A 204 -16.12 -6.00 4.33
C MET A 204 -17.38 -6.85 4.18
N GLU A 205 -18.18 -6.59 3.15
CA GLU A 205 -19.45 -7.29 2.93
C GLU A 205 -19.28 -8.52 2.05
N LYS A 206 -18.54 -8.40 0.93
CA LYS A 206 -18.33 -9.54 0.01
C LYS A 206 -17.20 -10.47 0.46
N LYS A 207 -16.31 -10.02 1.35
CA LYS A 207 -15.15 -10.79 1.89
C LYS A 207 -14.30 -11.46 0.81
N GLU A 208 -14.18 -10.81 -0.33
CA GLU A 208 -13.51 -11.35 -1.50
C GLU A 208 -12.01 -11.52 -1.25
N ALA A 209 -11.51 -12.75 -1.43
CA ALA A 209 -10.15 -13.13 -1.09
C ALA A 209 -9.09 -12.31 -1.86
N LEU A 210 -9.43 -11.82 -3.05
CA LEU A 210 -8.52 -11.07 -3.92
C LEU A 210 -7.96 -9.82 -3.23
N ALA A 211 -8.80 -9.02 -2.58
CA ALA A 211 -8.37 -7.79 -1.92
C ALA A 211 -7.42 -8.08 -0.73
N TYR A 212 -7.67 -9.16 0.00
CA TYR A 212 -6.80 -9.63 1.09
C TYR A 212 -5.45 -10.11 0.56
N CYS A 213 -5.44 -10.88 -0.54
CA CYS A 213 -4.22 -11.29 -1.23
C CYS A 213 -3.41 -10.08 -1.72
N MET A 214 -4.06 -9.11 -2.36
CA MET A 214 -3.43 -7.88 -2.84
C MET A 214 -2.80 -7.09 -1.69
N TYR A 215 -3.52 -6.90 -0.59
CA TYR A 215 -2.99 -6.20 0.58
C TYR A 215 -1.77 -6.93 1.13
N TYR A 216 -1.87 -8.25 1.36
CA TYR A 216 -0.76 -9.02 1.91
C TYR A 216 0.46 -8.95 0.99
N PHE A 217 0.25 -9.12 -0.31
CA PHE A 217 1.30 -9.05 -1.33
C PHE A 217 2.05 -7.71 -1.29
N VAL A 218 1.32 -6.59 -1.34
CA VAL A 218 1.89 -5.23 -1.33
C VAL A 218 2.61 -4.92 -0.02
N VAL A 219 2.04 -5.30 1.13
CA VAL A 219 2.52 -4.86 2.44
C VAL A 219 3.61 -5.77 3.01
N PHE A 220 3.53 -7.08 2.77
CA PHE A 220 4.39 -8.07 3.44
C PHE A 220 5.28 -8.90 2.52
N ASP A 221 4.99 -8.94 1.21
CA ASP A 221 5.69 -9.81 0.26
C ASP A 221 6.40 -9.02 -0.86
N HIS A 222 6.88 -7.83 -0.51
CA HIS A 222 7.59 -6.92 -1.42
C HIS A 222 6.86 -6.73 -2.76
N GLY A 223 5.54 -6.63 -2.69
CA GLY A 223 4.70 -6.69 -3.88
C GLY A 223 4.97 -5.57 -4.87
N LEU A 224 5.37 -4.39 -4.42
CA LEU A 224 5.61 -3.23 -5.30
C LEU A 224 6.94 -3.37 -6.06
N SER A 225 7.99 -3.88 -5.42
CA SER A 225 9.25 -4.21 -6.08
C SER A 225 9.09 -5.40 -7.04
N ARG A 226 8.27 -6.40 -6.68
CA ARG A 226 7.89 -7.50 -7.57
C ARG A 226 7.10 -7.02 -8.79
N MET A 227 6.16 -6.08 -8.62
CA MET A 227 5.46 -5.45 -9.74
C MET A 227 6.42 -4.72 -10.68
N ALA A 228 7.44 -4.03 -10.14
CA ALA A 228 8.47 -3.39 -10.97
C ALA A 228 9.27 -4.40 -11.81
N LYS A 229 9.57 -5.59 -11.27
CA LYS A 229 10.18 -6.70 -12.04
C LYS A 229 9.25 -7.23 -13.14
N LEU A 230 7.93 -7.23 -12.91
CA LEU A 230 6.97 -7.61 -13.96
C LEU A 230 6.94 -6.57 -15.08
N LEU A 231 6.94 -5.27 -14.74
CA LEU A 231 7.05 -4.18 -15.72
C LEU A 231 8.36 -4.27 -16.51
N ASP A 232 9.47 -4.61 -15.86
CA ASP A 232 10.76 -4.83 -16.54
C ASP A 232 10.70 -5.96 -17.57
N ARG A 233 10.02 -7.07 -17.26
CA ARG A 233 9.85 -8.17 -18.22
C ARG A 233 8.99 -7.75 -19.42
N MET A 234 7.97 -6.93 -19.20
CA MET A 234 7.19 -6.34 -20.30
C MET A 234 8.05 -5.43 -21.17
N LEU A 235 9.05 -4.75 -20.61
CA LEU A 235 9.97 -3.95 -21.41
C LEU A 235 10.81 -4.78 -22.40
N ASN A 236 11.10 -6.01 -22.04
CA ASN A 236 11.94 -6.89 -22.82
C ASN A 236 11.16 -7.69 -23.90
N SER A 237 9.83 -7.50 -24.03
CA SER A 237 9.00 -8.24 -25.00
C SER A 237 9.01 -7.67 -26.43
N GLY A 238 9.82 -6.65 -26.73
CA GLY A 238 10.13 -6.20 -28.10
C GLY A 238 9.16 -5.19 -28.72
N GLU A 239 8.00 -4.94 -28.11
CA GLU A 239 6.94 -4.02 -28.59
C GLU A 239 6.71 -2.86 -27.61
N VAL A 240 7.74 -2.07 -27.33
CA VAL A 240 7.63 -0.96 -26.38
C VAL A 240 8.00 0.33 -27.07
N ASP A 241 7.02 1.21 -27.26
CA ASP A 241 7.28 2.52 -27.83
C ASP A 241 7.77 3.53 -26.76
N ASN A 242 8.11 4.74 -27.21
CA ASN A 242 8.58 5.78 -26.28
C ASN A 242 7.49 6.24 -25.29
N GLY A 243 6.21 6.14 -25.64
CA GLY A 243 5.08 6.40 -24.76
C GLY A 243 4.96 5.35 -23.66
N ASP A 244 5.04 4.07 -24.03
CA ASP A 244 5.03 2.95 -23.10
C ASP A 244 6.18 3.05 -22.09
N MET A 245 7.38 3.40 -22.56
CA MET A 245 8.54 3.66 -21.71
C MET A 245 8.28 4.77 -20.67
N ILE A 246 7.64 5.87 -21.08
CA ILE A 246 7.33 7.00 -20.17
C ILE A 246 6.31 6.58 -19.11
N LEU A 247 5.30 5.82 -19.50
CA LEU A 247 4.28 5.29 -18.59
C LEU A 247 4.92 4.34 -17.57
N ILE A 248 5.72 3.39 -18.03
CA ILE A 248 6.40 2.41 -17.17
C ILE A 248 7.34 3.11 -16.18
N LYS A 249 8.16 4.06 -16.63
CA LYS A 249 9.03 4.86 -15.74
C LYS A 249 8.24 5.61 -14.67
N SER A 250 7.11 6.19 -15.07
CA SER A 250 6.22 6.90 -14.16
C SER A 250 5.61 5.95 -13.12
N CYS A 251 5.13 4.77 -13.54
CA CYS A 251 4.65 3.72 -12.64
C CYS A 251 5.73 3.29 -11.65
N VAL A 252 6.94 2.98 -12.13
CA VAL A 252 8.08 2.58 -11.29
C VAL A 252 8.42 3.64 -10.25
N THR A 253 8.46 4.91 -10.63
CA THR A 253 8.67 6.02 -9.69
C THR A 253 7.56 6.10 -8.63
N ILE A 254 6.30 5.88 -9.00
CA ILE A 254 5.18 5.83 -8.04
C ILE A 254 5.33 4.64 -7.09
N LEU A 255 5.70 3.45 -7.60
CA LEU A 255 5.92 2.25 -6.79
C LEU A 255 7.03 2.46 -5.76
N VAL A 256 8.18 3.02 -6.17
CA VAL A 256 9.31 3.31 -5.27
C VAL A 256 8.90 4.32 -4.19
N ASN A 257 8.31 5.44 -4.59
CA ASN A 257 7.93 6.49 -3.65
C ASN A 257 6.88 5.97 -2.65
N GLY A 258 5.85 5.30 -3.17
CA GLY A 258 4.77 4.73 -2.38
C GLY A 258 5.25 3.66 -1.41
N SER A 259 6.14 2.75 -1.82
CA SER A 259 6.61 1.68 -0.94
C SER A 259 7.51 2.19 0.18
N ILE A 260 8.40 3.15 -0.10
CA ILE A 260 9.23 3.79 0.94
C ILE A 260 8.37 4.64 1.88
N GLU A 261 7.37 5.37 1.34
CA GLU A 261 6.44 6.17 2.15
C GLU A 261 5.54 5.29 3.02
N MET A 262 5.01 4.20 2.51
CA MET A 262 4.26 3.24 3.32
C MET A 262 5.18 2.46 4.28
N GLY A 263 6.49 2.53 4.03
CA GLY A 263 7.53 1.80 4.73
C GLY A 263 7.48 0.31 4.43
N THR A 264 6.80 -0.16 3.38
CA THR A 264 6.67 -1.58 3.04
C THR A 264 8.00 -2.16 2.58
N GLU A 265 8.80 -1.37 1.86
CA GLU A 265 10.13 -1.72 1.35
C GLU A 265 11.19 -0.71 1.83
N THR A 266 12.45 -1.11 1.80
CA THR A 266 13.62 -0.27 2.11
C THR A 266 14.36 0.17 0.85
N LYS A 267 15.31 1.12 0.98
CA LYS A 267 16.18 1.48 -0.15
C LYS A 267 17.02 0.30 -0.62
N ALA A 268 17.51 -0.52 0.32
CA ALA A 268 18.28 -1.73 0.01
C ALA A 268 17.43 -2.76 -0.74
N ASP A 269 16.18 -2.99 -0.30
CA ASP A 269 15.26 -3.91 -1.00
C ASP A 269 15.08 -3.51 -2.48
N TRP A 270 15.02 -2.20 -2.77
CA TRP A 270 14.94 -1.69 -4.13
C TRP A 270 16.25 -1.84 -4.90
N GLU A 271 17.39 -1.48 -4.29
CA GLU A 271 18.71 -1.63 -4.89
C GLU A 271 18.96 -3.08 -5.32
N ASP A 272 18.66 -4.05 -4.44
CA ASP A 272 18.75 -5.48 -4.73
C ASP A 272 17.75 -5.92 -5.81
N THR A 273 16.54 -5.33 -5.83
CA THR A 273 15.51 -5.68 -6.82
C THR A 273 15.93 -5.28 -8.22
N VAL A 274 16.48 -4.08 -8.40
CA VAL A 274 16.75 -3.51 -9.73
C VAL A 274 18.12 -3.87 -10.31
N GLU A 275 19.01 -4.50 -9.55
CA GLU A 275 20.33 -4.93 -10.04
C GLU A 275 20.22 -5.83 -11.29
N ALA A 276 19.18 -6.65 -11.36
CA ALA A 276 18.91 -7.54 -12.50
C ALA A 276 17.94 -6.96 -13.55
N CYS A 277 17.46 -5.73 -13.38
CA CYS A 277 16.52 -5.10 -14.31
C CYS A 277 17.22 -4.39 -15.47
N ASN A 278 16.45 -4.03 -16.50
CA ASN A 278 16.88 -3.20 -17.60
C ASN A 278 17.51 -1.88 -17.10
N PRO A 279 18.59 -1.39 -17.74
CA PRO A 279 19.25 -0.14 -17.35
C PRO A 279 18.32 1.07 -17.23
N GLU A 280 17.24 1.13 -18.00
CA GLU A 280 16.26 2.22 -17.93
C GLU A 280 15.42 2.17 -16.64
N ILE A 281 15.03 0.98 -16.19
CA ILE A 281 14.34 0.79 -14.90
C ILE A 281 15.30 1.06 -13.75
N TRP A 282 16.53 0.52 -13.84
CA TRP A 282 17.55 0.74 -12.82
C TRP A 282 17.82 2.23 -12.60
N LYS A 283 18.03 3.00 -13.68
CA LYS A 283 18.25 4.45 -13.59
C LYS A 283 17.07 5.17 -12.94
N GLU A 284 15.84 4.82 -13.32
CA GLU A 284 14.63 5.45 -12.80
C GLU A 284 14.47 5.20 -11.29
N VAL A 285 14.66 3.94 -10.85
CA VAL A 285 14.61 3.60 -9.42
C VAL A 285 15.70 4.33 -8.64
N MET A 286 16.95 4.32 -9.11
CA MET A 286 18.04 5.03 -8.44
C MET A 286 17.77 6.54 -8.34
N PHE A 287 17.16 7.13 -9.36
CA PHE A 287 16.75 8.54 -9.33
C PHE A 287 15.63 8.80 -8.31
N ALA A 288 14.60 7.95 -8.27
CA ALA A 288 13.53 8.04 -7.28
C ALA A 288 14.09 7.90 -5.85
N LEU A 289 14.91 6.88 -5.59
CA LEU A 289 15.53 6.63 -4.28
C LEU A 289 16.38 7.80 -3.78
N ARG A 290 17.08 8.53 -4.66
CA ARG A 290 17.83 9.74 -4.29
C ARG A 290 16.94 10.87 -3.79
N LYS A 291 15.72 10.98 -4.33
CA LYS A 291 14.75 12.03 -3.96
C LYS A 291 13.97 11.70 -2.69
N VAL A 292 13.77 10.42 -2.39
CA VAL A 292 13.03 10.03 -1.19
C VAL A 292 13.87 10.25 0.07
N LYS A 293 13.35 11.09 0.98
CA LYS A 293 13.90 11.23 2.33
C LYS A 293 13.65 9.92 3.07
N GLY A 294 14.71 9.19 3.39
CA GLY A 294 14.60 7.92 4.12
C GLY A 294 13.92 8.16 5.47
N ARG A 295 12.93 7.34 5.82
CA ARG A 295 12.40 7.29 7.19
C ARG A 295 13.49 6.70 8.09
N ARG A 296 14.34 7.55 8.67
CA ARG A 296 15.25 7.19 9.77
C ARG A 296 14.44 6.94 11.04
N GLY A 297 13.71 5.82 11.05
CA GLY A 297 12.93 5.37 12.19
C GLY A 297 12.76 3.87 12.07
N ASN A 298 13.16 3.13 13.11
CA ASN A 298 12.96 1.69 13.20
C ASN A 298 11.51 1.37 12.81
N LYS A 299 11.31 0.69 11.68
CA LYS A 299 10.02 0.10 11.31
C LYS A 299 9.68 -0.85 12.45
N LYS A 300 8.75 -0.46 13.32
CA LYS A 300 8.15 -1.38 14.29
C LYS A 300 7.20 -2.26 13.49
N VAL A 301 7.75 -3.18 12.68
CA VAL A 301 6.96 -4.26 12.09
C VAL A 301 6.41 -5.04 13.28
N MET A 302 5.12 -4.90 13.55
CA MET A 302 4.45 -5.75 14.51
C MET A 302 4.46 -7.16 13.92
N GLN A 303 5.25 -8.05 14.52
CA GLN A 303 5.28 -9.45 14.17
C GLN A 303 4.15 -10.13 14.94
N SER A 304 3.30 -10.90 14.25
CA SER A 304 2.32 -11.76 14.90
C SER A 304 3.03 -12.90 15.64
N LEU A 305 2.31 -13.60 16.51
CA LEU A 305 2.87 -14.77 17.19
C LEU A 305 3.32 -15.84 16.18
N ASP A 306 2.57 -16.05 15.10
CA ASP A 306 2.94 -17.00 14.05
C ASP A 306 4.22 -16.61 13.29
N ASP A 307 4.58 -15.32 13.25
CA ASP A 307 5.79 -14.84 12.57
C ASP A 307 7.06 -15.08 13.40
N ILE A 308 6.93 -15.12 14.73
CA ILE A 308 8.07 -15.29 15.64
C ILE A 308 8.28 -16.74 16.09
N LEU A 309 7.25 -17.59 15.96
CA LEU A 309 7.30 -19.00 16.32
C LEU A 309 8.00 -19.87 15.26
N VAL A 310 8.75 -20.87 15.74
CA VAL A 310 9.47 -21.86 14.93
C VAL A 310 9.01 -23.25 15.36
N GLY A 311 8.55 -24.07 14.41
CA GLY A 311 8.04 -25.42 14.66
C GLY A 311 6.52 -25.53 14.46
N ASN A 312 5.88 -26.43 15.22
CA ASN A 312 4.45 -26.67 15.15
C ASN A 312 3.68 -25.55 15.87
N LYS A 313 3.36 -24.48 15.12
CA LYS A 313 2.77 -23.24 15.64
C LYS A 313 1.49 -23.47 16.42
N GLU A 314 0.59 -24.34 15.97
CA GLU A 314 -0.68 -24.62 16.66
C GLU A 314 -0.47 -25.24 18.04
N ARG A 315 0.40 -26.25 18.13
CA ARG A 315 0.69 -26.92 19.40
C ARG A 315 1.45 -26.02 20.37
N ILE A 316 2.34 -25.16 19.85
CA ILE A 316 3.03 -24.15 20.67
C ILE A 316 2.02 -23.12 21.19
N LYS A 317 1.08 -22.63 20.35
CA LYS A 317 0.03 -21.69 20.75
C LYS A 317 -0.86 -22.25 21.86
N GLN A 318 -1.24 -23.53 21.78
CA GLN A 318 -1.95 -24.21 22.86
C GLN A 318 -1.14 -24.22 24.17
N GLY A 319 0.15 -24.57 24.08
CA GLY A 319 1.05 -24.52 25.25
C GLY A 319 1.21 -23.11 25.83
N ILE A 320 1.24 -22.08 24.98
CA ILE A 320 1.26 -20.67 25.41
C ILE A 320 -0.04 -20.33 26.15
N HIS A 321 -1.21 -20.75 25.66
CA HIS A 321 -2.47 -20.55 26.39
C HIS A 321 -2.42 -21.20 27.77
N SER A 322 -2.03 -22.46 27.87
CA SER A 322 -1.91 -23.16 29.16
C SER A 322 -0.91 -22.47 30.10
N PHE A 323 0.20 -21.94 29.57
CA PHE A 323 1.15 -21.17 30.37
C PHE A 323 0.51 -19.91 30.96
N LEU A 324 -0.22 -19.15 30.15
CA LEU A 324 -0.82 -17.88 30.54
C LEU A 324 -1.99 -18.07 31.52
N GLU A 325 -2.67 -19.21 31.46
CA GLU A 325 -3.69 -19.61 32.44
C GLU A 325 -3.05 -19.97 33.80
N GLU A 326 -1.95 -20.74 33.79
CA GLU A 326 -1.24 -21.12 35.01
C GLU A 326 -0.45 -19.97 35.66
N ASN A 327 -0.03 -18.96 34.87
CA ASN A 327 0.89 -17.90 35.33
C ASN A 327 0.31 -16.52 35.00
N THR A 328 -0.45 -15.96 35.95
CA THR A 328 -1.21 -14.71 35.76
C THR A 328 -0.42 -13.42 36.01
N GLU A 329 0.77 -13.52 36.62
CA GLU A 329 1.65 -12.38 36.91
C GLU A 329 2.37 -11.91 35.62
N ASP A 330 2.38 -10.61 35.33
CA ASP A 330 3.04 -10.04 34.13
C ASP A 330 4.51 -10.44 33.99
N ILE A 331 5.22 -10.58 35.13
CA ILE A 331 6.62 -11.03 35.19
C ILE A 331 6.83 -12.39 34.51
N SER A 332 5.79 -13.22 34.45
CA SER A 332 5.81 -14.56 33.86
C SER A 332 6.05 -14.54 32.36
N LEU A 333 5.76 -13.42 31.67
CA LEU A 333 6.09 -13.28 30.24
C LEU A 333 7.59 -13.33 29.98
N ALA A 334 8.42 -12.89 30.93
CA ALA A 334 9.87 -13.06 30.84
C ALA A 334 10.26 -14.54 30.84
N TYR A 335 9.61 -15.34 31.71
CA TYR A 335 9.86 -16.76 31.85
C TYR A 335 9.35 -17.53 30.63
N LEU A 336 8.20 -17.14 30.08
CA LEU A 336 7.66 -17.70 28.85
C LEU A 336 8.62 -17.48 27.67
N LEU A 337 9.07 -16.25 27.45
CA LEU A 337 10.02 -15.95 26.36
C LEU A 337 11.31 -16.76 26.53
N LYS A 338 11.87 -16.80 27.73
CA LYS A 338 13.09 -17.58 28.00
C LYS A 338 12.87 -19.08 27.75
N SER A 339 11.72 -19.63 28.13
CA SER A 339 11.37 -21.04 27.92
C SER A 339 11.27 -21.39 26.43
N LEU A 340 10.62 -20.52 25.65
CA LEU A 340 10.47 -20.69 24.21
C LEU A 340 11.81 -20.55 23.47
N VAL A 341 12.68 -19.62 23.90
CA VAL A 341 14.03 -19.48 23.35
C VAL A 341 14.89 -20.70 23.68
N ASN A 342 14.86 -21.17 24.93
CA ASN A 342 15.61 -22.37 25.34
C ASN A 342 15.16 -23.62 24.58
N ALA A 343 13.85 -23.74 24.30
CA ALA A 343 13.28 -24.84 23.52
C ALA A 343 13.45 -24.68 21.99
N GLY A 344 14.11 -23.61 21.52
CA GLY A 344 14.31 -23.35 20.09
C GLY A 344 13.03 -22.97 19.33
N ARG A 345 11.95 -22.62 20.03
CA ARG A 345 10.64 -22.27 19.44
C ARG A 345 10.51 -20.79 19.09
N ILE A 346 11.44 -19.97 19.57
CA ILE A 346 11.61 -18.58 19.18
C ILE A 346 13.12 -18.32 19.02
N LYS A 347 13.51 -17.52 18.02
CA LYS A 347 14.92 -17.12 17.84
C LYS A 347 15.42 -16.30 19.05
N ALA A 348 16.63 -16.59 19.53
CA ALA A 348 17.24 -15.86 20.64
C ALA A 348 17.45 -14.35 20.37
N SER A 349 17.48 -13.95 19.10
CA SER A 349 17.58 -12.55 18.66
C SER A 349 16.26 -11.76 18.78
N THR A 350 15.12 -12.44 19.04
CA THR A 350 13.82 -11.78 19.19
C THR A 350 13.83 -10.80 20.37
N ARG A 351 13.46 -9.54 20.11
CA ARG A 351 13.38 -8.49 21.13
C ARG A 351 12.17 -8.74 22.04
N TYR A 352 12.33 -8.48 23.34
CA TYR A 352 11.24 -8.65 24.31
C TYR A 352 9.96 -7.92 23.91
N MET A 353 10.06 -6.64 23.52
CA MET A 353 8.89 -5.85 23.13
C MET A 353 8.18 -6.39 21.88
N THR A 354 8.88 -7.11 21.01
CA THR A 354 8.25 -7.78 19.87
C THR A 354 7.44 -8.97 20.33
N PHE A 355 8.00 -9.81 21.21
CA PHE A 355 7.30 -10.94 21.81
C PHE A 355 6.11 -10.50 22.67
N HIS A 356 6.29 -9.50 23.54
CA HIS A 356 5.26 -9.01 24.46
C HIS A 356 4.00 -8.56 23.70
N ARG A 357 4.19 -7.76 22.64
CA ARG A 357 3.08 -7.33 21.77
C ARG A 357 2.40 -8.50 21.06
N ALA A 358 3.18 -9.47 20.57
CA ALA A 358 2.62 -10.66 19.94
C ALA A 358 1.78 -11.50 20.92
N ILE A 359 2.16 -11.58 22.20
CA ILE A 359 1.40 -12.26 23.23
C ILE A 359 0.13 -11.50 23.62
N GLU A 360 0.20 -10.18 23.83
CA GLU A 360 -1.00 -9.37 24.12
C GLU A 360 -2.05 -9.50 23.04
N GLN A 361 -1.60 -9.48 21.78
CA GLN A 361 -2.46 -9.67 20.62
C GLN A 361 -3.05 -11.09 20.60
N PHE A 362 -2.23 -12.12 20.83
CA PHE A 362 -2.65 -13.51 20.81
C PHE A 362 -3.68 -13.83 21.91
N SER A 363 -3.44 -13.36 23.13
CA SER A 363 -4.32 -13.63 24.28
C SER A 363 -5.47 -12.64 24.42
N LYS A 364 -5.48 -11.56 23.63
CA LYS A 364 -6.42 -10.43 23.74
C LYS A 364 -6.45 -9.83 25.16
N ARG A 365 -5.33 -9.88 25.87
CA ARG A 365 -5.15 -9.37 27.23
C ARG A 365 -3.97 -8.40 27.28
N HIS A 366 -4.12 -7.32 28.04
CA HIS A 366 -3.04 -6.37 28.29
C HIS A 366 -2.14 -6.85 29.44
N TYR A 367 -0.83 -6.70 29.29
CA TYR A 367 0.18 -7.01 30.31
C TYR A 367 1.14 -5.83 30.49
N GLY A 368 1.53 -5.50 31.71
CA GLY A 368 2.59 -4.53 31.96
C GLY A 368 3.92 -4.98 31.35
N HIS A 369 4.63 -4.08 30.66
CA HIS A 369 5.86 -4.45 29.94
C HIS A 369 7.16 -4.21 30.72
N ASP A 370 7.22 -3.19 31.59
CA ASP A 370 8.49 -2.74 32.19
C ASP A 370 9.13 -3.79 33.11
N ILE A 371 8.33 -4.38 34.01
CA ILE A 371 8.78 -5.39 34.96
C ILE A 371 9.28 -6.65 34.24
N PRO A 372 8.50 -7.30 33.37
CA PRO A 372 8.98 -8.48 32.67
C PRO A 372 10.09 -8.19 31.64
N GLN A 373 10.13 -7.00 31.02
CA GLN A 373 11.25 -6.64 30.15
C GLN A 373 12.56 -6.58 30.92
N LYS A 374 12.56 -5.92 32.09
CA LYS A 374 13.72 -5.88 32.97
C LYS A 374 14.11 -7.28 33.42
N ARG A 375 13.13 -8.08 33.85
CA ARG A 375 13.35 -9.46 34.29
C ARG A 375 13.94 -10.34 33.18
N TYR A 376 13.47 -10.18 31.95
CA TYR A 376 14.03 -10.89 30.80
C TYR A 376 15.49 -10.51 30.57
N GLY A 377 15.84 -9.22 30.68
CA GLY A 377 17.23 -8.77 30.62
C GLY A 377 18.13 -9.42 31.68
N GLU A 378 17.62 -9.60 32.90
CA GLU A 378 18.35 -10.28 33.98
C GLU A 378 18.60 -11.77 33.67
N ILE A 379 17.60 -12.49 33.14
CA ILE A 379 17.67 -13.95 32.95
C ILE A 379 18.15 -14.38 31.56
N LYS A 380 18.27 -13.46 30.59
CA LYS A 380 18.58 -13.79 29.19
C LYS A 380 19.96 -14.45 29.07
N ASP A 381 20.95 -13.90 29.75
CA ASP A 381 22.36 -14.32 29.66
C ASP A 381 22.81 -15.16 30.87
N MET A 382 21.93 -15.40 31.84
CA MET A 382 22.24 -16.28 32.97
C MET A 382 22.20 -17.76 32.56
N THR A 383 23.33 -18.45 32.70
CA THR A 383 23.34 -19.89 32.98
C THR A 383 22.81 -20.09 34.39
N LEU A 384 21.65 -20.73 34.51
CA LEU A 384 20.93 -20.93 35.77
C LEU A 384 21.64 -21.89 36.75
N ASP A 385 22.92 -22.19 36.52
CA ASP A 385 23.77 -23.12 37.29
C ASP A 385 24.69 -22.43 38.30
N SER A 386 24.61 -21.10 38.42
CA SER A 386 25.29 -20.34 39.47
C SER A 386 24.54 -20.40 40.82
N PRO A 387 25.22 -20.33 41.97
CA PRO A 387 24.58 -20.43 43.29
C PRO A 387 23.54 -19.31 43.46
N GLN A 388 22.27 -19.67 43.47
CA GLN A 388 21.20 -18.70 43.24
C GLN A 388 20.99 -17.73 44.41
N LYS A 389 20.89 -16.44 44.09
CA LYS A 389 20.46 -15.36 44.98
C LYS A 389 18.93 -15.34 45.09
N GLY A 390 18.37 -15.91 46.15
CA GLY A 390 16.99 -15.64 46.63
C GLY A 390 15.84 -16.48 46.04
N SER A 391 14.74 -16.56 46.78
CA SER A 391 13.54 -17.40 46.50
C SER A 391 12.85 -17.09 45.15
N SER A 392 12.90 -15.83 44.70
CA SER A 392 12.33 -15.39 43.43
C SER A 392 13.04 -16.02 42.21
N TYR A 393 14.36 -16.17 42.25
CA TYR A 393 15.13 -16.80 41.17
C TYR A 393 14.93 -18.32 41.12
N ALA A 394 14.69 -18.95 42.28
CA ALA A 394 14.34 -20.37 42.33
C ALA A 394 12.96 -20.66 41.71
N LYS A 395 11.96 -19.79 41.95
CA LYS A 395 10.64 -19.86 41.28
C LYS A 395 10.81 -19.71 39.76
N ALA A 396 11.56 -18.69 39.32
CA ALA A 396 11.83 -18.45 37.91
C ALA A 396 12.48 -19.66 37.22
N LYS A 397 13.54 -20.24 37.81
CA LYS A 397 14.21 -21.43 37.27
C LYS A 397 13.24 -22.60 37.11
N ARG A 398 12.47 -22.93 38.16
CA ARG A 398 11.50 -24.04 38.11
C ARG A 398 10.45 -23.85 37.02
N THR A 399 9.90 -22.65 36.88
CA THR A 399 8.93 -22.34 35.82
C THR A 399 9.57 -22.46 34.44
N ILE A 400 10.77 -21.88 34.24
CA ILE A 400 11.47 -21.92 32.95
C ILE A 400 11.82 -23.36 32.57
N ASP A 401 12.37 -24.16 33.48
CA ASP A 401 12.79 -25.54 33.19
C ASP A 401 11.60 -26.43 32.86
N ARG A 402 10.48 -26.30 33.61
CA ARG A 402 9.24 -27.06 33.35
C ARG A 402 8.70 -26.75 31.95
N TRP A 403 8.58 -25.47 31.62
CA TRP A 403 7.99 -25.06 30.34
C TRP A 403 8.94 -25.22 29.16
N THR A 404 10.25 -25.07 29.35
CA THR A 404 11.27 -25.43 28.34
C THR A 404 11.11 -26.90 27.94
N ASN A 405 11.02 -27.80 28.92
CA ASN A 405 10.82 -29.22 28.65
C ASN A 405 9.49 -29.51 27.95
N TYR A 406 8.42 -28.81 28.33
CA TYR A 406 7.12 -28.93 27.66
C TYR A 406 7.21 -28.52 26.18
N PHE A 407 7.76 -27.35 25.88
CA PHE A 407 7.89 -26.84 24.52
C PHE A 407 8.92 -27.61 23.67
N ALA A 408 9.95 -28.19 24.29
CA ALA A 408 10.88 -29.06 23.59
C ALA A 408 10.19 -30.33 23.10
N LYS A 409 9.36 -30.96 23.95
CA LYS A 409 8.65 -32.22 23.64
C LYS A 409 7.42 -32.04 22.76
N ASN A 410 6.76 -30.89 22.84
CA ASN A 410 5.45 -30.65 22.22
C ASN A 410 5.46 -29.56 21.13
N GLY A 411 6.58 -28.88 20.88
CA GLY A 411 6.65 -27.77 19.93
C GLY A 411 7.07 -28.13 18.52
#